data_AF-A0A200PZ25-F1
#
_entry.id   AF-A0A200PZ25-F1
#
_cell.length_a   1.000
_cell.length_b   1.000
_cell.length_c   1.000
_cell.angle_alpha   90.00
_cell.angle_beta   90.00
_cell.angle_gamma   90.00
#
_symmetry.space_group_name_H-M   'P 1'
#
loop_
_entity.id
_entity.type
_entity.pdbx_description
1 polymer ?
#
loop_
_entity_poly.entity_id
_entity_poly.type
_entity_poly.pdbx_seq_one_letter_code
_entity_poly.pdbx_strand_id
1 'polypeptide(L)'
;MDNALEAWTKSLSAKTEATLVRTEHIKNKESSSSVREVASIEDCMELLDSMDGVEDDVYVKAIEKFTNSNWRRIFIKMPNSRRRMWLDRLK
;
A
#
# COMPACT_ATOMS: atom_id res chain seq x y z
N MET A 1 -30.10 -37.48 -17.92
CA MET A 1 -29.41 -36.23 -18.31
C MET A 1 -28.87 -35.57 -17.03
N ASP A 2 -28.00 -36.28 -16.31
CA ASP A 2 -27.78 -36.00 -14.87
C ASP A 2 -26.28 -36.08 -14.52
N ASN A 3 -25.47 -36.70 -15.38
CA ASN A 3 -24.02 -36.85 -15.21
C ASN A 3 -23.23 -35.54 -15.43
N ALA A 4 -23.73 -34.65 -16.29
CA ALA A 4 -23.04 -33.39 -16.57
C ALA A 4 -23.13 -32.40 -15.40
N LEU A 5 -24.26 -32.38 -14.67
CA LEU A 5 -24.45 -31.49 -13.53
C LEU A 5 -23.60 -31.92 -12.33
N GLU A 6 -23.49 -33.23 -12.06
CA GLU A 6 -22.57 -33.74 -11.02
C GLU A 6 -21.11 -33.38 -11.30
N ALA A 7 -20.67 -33.47 -12.56
CA ALA A 7 -19.30 -33.14 -12.94
C ALA A 7 -18.98 -31.65 -12.69
N TRP A 8 -19.95 -30.77 -12.89
CA TRP A 8 -19.79 -29.33 -12.65
C TRP A 8 -19.76 -29.02 -11.16
N THR A 9 -20.59 -29.68 -10.34
CA THR A 9 -20.57 -29.51 -8.88
C THR A 9 -19.25 -29.99 -8.25
N LYS A 10 -18.72 -31.15 -8.67
CA LYS A 10 -17.42 -31.66 -8.20
C LYS A 10 -16.26 -30.77 -8.61
N SER A 11 -16.32 -30.19 -9.81
CA SER A 11 -15.31 -29.24 -10.30
C SER A 11 -15.35 -27.91 -9.53
N LEU A 12 -16.55 -27.43 -9.17
CA LEU A 12 -16.71 -26.20 -8.40
C LEU A 12 -16.21 -26.38 -6.95
N SER A 13 -16.52 -27.52 -6.31
CA SER A 13 -16.05 -27.82 -4.94
C SER A 13 -14.53 -28.00 -4.86
N ALA A 14 -13.91 -28.62 -5.87
CA ALA A 14 -12.46 -28.77 -5.95
C ALA A 14 -11.72 -27.43 -6.11
N LYS A 15 -12.37 -26.39 -6.66
CA LYS A 15 -11.79 -25.04 -6.79
C LYS A 15 -12.02 -24.18 -5.54
N THR A 16 -13.05 -24.44 -4.74
CA THR A 16 -13.26 -23.75 -3.46
C THR A 16 -12.36 -24.26 -2.34
N GLU A 17 -11.94 -25.53 -2.35
CA GLU A 17 -10.93 -26.04 -1.40
C GLU A 17 -9.51 -25.50 -1.67
N ALA A 18 -9.21 -25.11 -2.92
CA ALA A 18 -7.94 -24.47 -3.26
C ALA A 18 -7.87 -22.97 -2.90
N THR A 19 -8.96 -22.36 -2.42
CA THR A 19 -9.06 -20.90 -2.21
C THR A 19 -9.54 -20.50 -0.82
N LEU A 20 -9.39 -21.38 0.18
CA LEU A 20 -9.74 -21.11 1.59
C LEU A 20 -8.55 -21.25 2.56
N VAL A 21 -7.33 -21.02 2.07
CA VAL A 21 -6.11 -20.87 2.90
C VAL A 21 -5.47 -19.50 2.66
N ARG A 22 -6.24 -18.43 2.89
CA ARG A 22 -5.66 -17.09 3.06
C ARG A 22 -6.39 -16.31 4.13
N THR A 23 -6.38 -16.88 5.33
CA THR A 23 -6.50 -16.12 6.57
C THR A 23 -5.44 -15.02 6.57
N GLU A 24 -5.93 -13.80 6.48
CA GLU A 24 -5.50 -12.55 7.13
C GLU A 24 -4.07 -12.45 7.70
N HIS A 25 -3.45 -11.31 7.36
CA HIS A 25 -2.34 -10.63 8.03
C HIS A 25 -0.87 -10.88 7.59
N ILE A 26 -0.40 -9.88 6.82
CA ILE A 26 0.95 -9.27 6.82
C ILE A 26 2.07 -9.96 6.02
N LYS A 27 2.61 -9.15 5.09
CA LYS A 27 3.98 -9.13 4.53
C LYS A 27 4.18 -9.76 3.14
N ASN A 28 3.81 -8.95 2.15
CA ASN A 28 4.73 -8.45 1.12
C ASN A 28 5.71 -9.49 0.56
N LYS A 29 5.44 -10.03 -0.64
CA LYS A 29 6.38 -10.09 -1.76
C LYS A 29 5.72 -10.75 -3.00
N GLU A 30 5.86 -10.06 -4.13
CA GLU A 30 5.79 -10.58 -5.51
C GLU A 30 4.42 -10.86 -6.14
N SER A 31 3.75 -9.77 -6.53
CA SER A 31 3.06 -9.70 -7.83
C SER A 31 3.66 -8.55 -8.62
N SER A 32 4.74 -8.83 -9.34
CA SER A 32 5.27 -7.97 -10.38
C SER A 32 4.34 -8.02 -11.59
N SER A 33 3.39 -7.08 -11.68
CA SER A 33 2.66 -6.80 -12.93
C SER A 33 2.12 -5.37 -12.97
N SER A 34 3.03 -4.47 -13.38
CA SER A 34 2.79 -3.39 -14.33
C SER A 34 2.17 -2.03 -13.93
N VAL A 35 1.74 -1.79 -12.70
CA VAL A 35 1.60 -0.42 -12.19
C VAL A 35 2.09 -0.43 -10.77
N ARG A 36 3.28 0.15 -10.51
CA ARG A 36 3.67 0.47 -9.13
C ARG A 36 2.57 1.41 -8.63
N GLU A 37 1.66 0.92 -7.80
CA GLU A 37 0.66 1.77 -7.16
C GLU A 37 1.40 3.00 -6.66
N VAL A 38 1.05 4.13 -7.27
CA VAL A 38 1.56 5.41 -6.83
C VAL A 38 1.01 5.55 -5.44
N ALA A 39 1.89 5.55 -4.43
CA ALA A 39 1.52 5.80 -3.05
C ALA A 39 0.44 6.87 -2.96
N SER A 40 -0.65 6.59 -2.27
CA SER A 40 -1.73 7.56 -2.07
C SER A 40 -1.25 8.71 -1.19
N ILE A 41 -2.00 9.82 -1.18
CA ILE A 41 -1.73 10.91 -0.23
C ILE A 41 -1.92 10.40 1.19
N GLU A 42 -2.95 9.57 1.41
CA GLU A 42 -3.26 8.90 2.69
C GLU A 42 -2.07 8.07 3.20
N ASP A 43 -1.43 7.26 2.35
CA ASP A 43 -0.23 6.49 2.74
C ASP A 43 0.93 7.40 3.18
N CYS A 44 1.06 8.58 2.55
CA CYS A 44 2.09 9.54 2.92
C CYS A 44 1.75 10.28 4.21
N MET A 45 0.46 10.54 4.46
CA MET A 45 -0.05 11.11 5.71
C MET A 45 0.16 10.15 6.88
N GLU A 46 -0.25 8.88 6.76
CA GLU A 46 -0.08 7.88 7.81
C GLU A 46 1.40 7.74 8.21
N LEU A 47 2.28 7.77 7.21
CA LEU A 47 3.72 7.73 7.43
C LEU A 47 4.26 9.00 8.08
N LEU A 48 3.70 10.17 7.77
CA LEU A 48 4.06 11.45 8.37
C LEU A 48 3.55 11.54 9.82
N ASP A 49 2.33 11.09 10.10
CA ASP A 49 1.72 11.01 11.43
C ASP A 49 2.50 10.06 12.35
N SER A 50 3.11 9.01 11.76
CA SER A 50 4.01 8.10 12.48
C SER A 50 5.35 8.74 12.87
N MET A 51 5.67 9.94 12.37
CA MET A 51 6.91 10.64 12.68
C MET A 51 6.70 11.60 13.85
N ASP A 52 7.36 11.31 14.97
CA ASP A 52 7.36 12.20 16.13
C ASP A 52 8.14 13.50 15.86
N GLY A 53 7.62 14.63 16.35
CA GLY A 53 8.29 15.95 16.31
C GLY A 53 8.15 16.71 14.99
N VAL A 54 7.09 16.47 14.21
CA VAL A 54 6.75 17.29 13.04
C VAL A 54 5.85 18.45 13.47
N GLU A 55 6.28 19.68 13.19
CA GLU A 55 5.51 20.90 13.48
C GLU A 55 4.34 21.05 12.49
N ASP A 56 3.22 21.63 12.92
CA ASP A 56 1.99 21.75 12.12
C ASP A 56 2.22 22.49 10.78
N ASP A 57 3.06 23.51 10.77
CA ASP A 57 3.38 24.25 9.54
C ASP A 57 4.16 23.38 8.55
N VAL A 58 5.11 22.58 9.05
CA VAL A 58 5.90 21.62 8.26
C VAL A 58 4.99 20.52 7.73
N TYR A 59 4.04 20.06 8.55
CA TYR A 59 3.06 19.06 8.16
C TYR A 59 2.25 19.54 6.95
N VAL A 60 1.64 20.72 7.04
CA VAL A 60 0.85 21.30 5.94
C VAL A 60 1.69 21.45 4.67
N LYS A 61 2.93 21.97 4.79
CA LYS A 61 3.86 22.09 3.64
C LYS A 61 4.21 20.72 3.04
N ALA A 62 4.32 19.66 3.84
CA ALA A 62 4.55 18.31 3.34
C ALA A 62 3.33 17.76 2.59
N ILE A 63 2.10 17.99 3.10
CA ILE A 63 0.85 17.62 2.42
C ILE A 63 0.76 18.29 1.04
N GLU A 64 1.12 19.58 0.94
CA GLU A 64 1.18 20.28 -0.35
C GLU A 64 2.11 19.59 -1.35
N LYS A 65 3.26 19.07 -0.90
CA LYS A 65 4.17 18.30 -1.78
C LYS A 65 3.58 16.96 -2.21
N PHE A 66 2.78 16.31 -1.37
CA PHE A 66 2.16 15.03 -1.70
C PHE A 66 1.07 15.12 -2.77
N THR A 67 0.58 16.31 -3.13
CA THR A 67 -0.24 16.49 -4.33
C THR A 67 0.47 15.95 -5.59
N ASN A 68 1.81 15.99 -5.61
CA ASN A 68 2.62 15.43 -6.67
C ASN A 68 2.95 13.94 -6.43
N SER A 69 2.58 13.10 -7.39
CA SER A 69 2.81 11.65 -7.36
C SER A 69 4.29 11.24 -7.23
N ASN A 70 5.21 12.01 -7.81
CA ASN A 70 6.64 11.74 -7.70
C ASN A 70 7.15 11.97 -6.28
N TRP A 71 6.70 13.05 -5.64
CA TRP A 71 7.06 13.35 -4.25
C TRP A 71 6.54 12.28 -3.29
N ARG A 72 5.31 11.79 -3.49
CA ARG A 72 4.76 10.65 -2.73
C ARG A 72 5.66 9.41 -2.84
N ARG A 73 6.02 9.04 -4.07
CA ARG A 73 6.89 7.89 -4.33
C ARG A 73 8.28 8.07 -3.71
N ILE A 74 8.86 9.27 -3.79
CA ILE A 74 10.15 9.59 -3.18
C ILE A 74 10.05 9.46 -1.66
N PHE A 75 9.03 10.05 -1.04
CA PHE A 75 8.83 10.06 0.41
C PHE A 75 8.68 8.64 0.97
N ILE A 76 7.82 7.81 0.36
CA ILE A 76 7.65 6.40 0.78
C ILE A 76 8.96 5.60 0.66
N LYS A 77 9.77 5.83 -0.38
CA LYS A 77 11.05 5.12 -0.56
C LYS A 77 12.20 5.68 0.28
N MET A 78 12.09 6.90 0.78
CA MET A 78 13.13 7.57 1.55
C MET A 78 13.26 6.94 2.95
N PRO A 79 14.47 6.70 3.49
CA PRO A 79 14.62 6.21 4.86
C PRO A 79 14.24 7.31 5.87
N ASN A 80 13.82 6.91 7.08
CA ASN A 80 13.37 7.82 8.15
C ASN A 80 14.35 8.98 8.43
N SER A 81 15.65 8.70 8.48
CA SER A 81 16.67 9.74 8.71
C SER A 81 16.65 10.84 7.64
N ARG A 82 16.46 10.44 6.37
CA ARG A 82 16.40 11.37 5.24
C ARG A 82 15.04 12.06 5.14
N ARG A 83 13.95 11.40 5.53
CA ARG A 83 12.62 12.03 5.66
C ARG A 83 12.66 13.15 6.68
N ARG A 84 13.21 12.91 7.87
CA ARG A 84 13.37 13.94 8.91
C ARG A 84 14.19 15.13 8.41
N MET A 85 15.32 14.88 7.77
CA MET A 85 16.13 15.94 7.15
C MET A 85 15.38 16.71 6.07
N TRP A 86 14.54 16.03 5.27
CA TRP A 86 13.73 16.69 4.25
C TRP A 86 12.64 17.57 4.86
N LEU A 87 11.95 17.09 5.90
CA LEU A 87 10.94 17.87 6.64
C LEU A 87 11.55 19.09 7.33
N ASP A 88 12.74 18.97 7.91
CA ASP A 88 13.44 20.09 8.54
C ASP A 88 13.79 21.21 7.55
N ARG A 89 13.97 20.87 6.26
CA ARG A 89 14.17 21.84 5.17
C ARG A 89 12.87 22.51 4.70
N LEU A 90 11.71 22.03 5.14
CA LEU A 90 10.43 22.66 4.84
C LEU A 90 10.06 23.73 5.88
N LYS A 91 10.79 23.82 7.01
CA LYS A 91 10.59 24.89 8.00
C LYS A 91 10.78 26.27 7.37
#